data_AF-A0A356U8S9-F1
#
_entry.id   AF-A0A356U8S9-F1
#
_cell.length_a   1.000
_cell.length_b   1.000
_cell.length_c   1.000
_cell.angle_alpha   90.00
_cell.angle_beta   90.00
_cell.angle_gamma   90.00
#
_symmetry.space_group_name_H-M   'P 1'
#
loop_
_entity.id
_entity.type
_entity.pdbx_description
1 polymer ?
#
loop_
_entity_poly.entity_id
_entity_poly.type
_entity_poly.pdbx_seq_one_letter_code
_entity_poly.pdbx_strand_id
1 'polypeptide(L)'
;MKVEQLNLHGLNIEEAMEKTKKNLDWCMNHGVDVLDINHGKGHHSDRGFSVIKIEIRKMLRQEESLKENGYKVVYGESDLPVALGFDEGHTLVVAAGKEKEYLGGKRQQEKNHQLYSDEARKNRKNYKAQKAAKRKKR
;
A
#
# COMPACT_ATOMS: atom_id res chain seq x y z
N MET A 1 -8.92 -6.56 11.88
CA MET A 1 -8.21 -5.35 11.48
C MET A 1 -9.22 -4.37 10.93
N LYS A 2 -9.32 -3.17 11.49
CA LYS A 2 -10.19 -2.09 11.01
C LYS A 2 -9.47 -1.36 9.88
N VAL A 3 -10.04 -1.42 8.68
CA VAL A 3 -9.43 -0.87 7.47
C VAL A 3 -10.36 0.17 6.89
N GLU A 4 -9.81 1.33 6.54
CA GLU A 4 -10.54 2.42 5.88
C GLU A 4 -9.90 2.75 4.54
N GLN A 5 -10.70 3.28 3.62
CA GLN A 5 -10.25 3.65 2.28
C GLN A 5 -10.49 5.12 1.99
N LEU A 6 -9.46 5.79 1.52
CA LEU A 6 -9.47 7.17 1.07
C LEU A 6 -9.17 7.21 -0.42
N ASN A 7 -10.19 7.52 -1.22
CA ASN A 7 -10.02 7.77 -2.65
C ASN A 7 -9.74 9.26 -2.91
N LEU A 8 -8.57 9.52 -3.50
CA LEU A 8 -8.10 10.84 -3.94
C LEU A 8 -8.04 10.97 -5.47
N HIS A 9 -8.35 9.89 -6.19
CA HIS A 9 -8.32 9.91 -7.65
C HIS A 9 -9.31 10.93 -8.21
N GLY A 10 -8.84 11.82 -9.08
CA GLY A 10 -9.66 12.86 -9.71
C GLY A 10 -9.83 14.14 -8.90
N LEU A 11 -9.25 14.22 -7.69
CA LEU A 11 -9.20 15.48 -6.93
C LEU A 11 -8.05 16.36 -7.41
N ASN A 12 -8.15 17.67 -7.15
CA ASN A 12 -6.98 18.53 -7.24
C ASN A 12 -6.06 18.34 -6.02
N ILE A 13 -4.87 18.95 -6.04
CA ILE A 13 -3.85 18.76 -5.00
C ILE A 13 -4.33 19.27 -3.64
N GLU A 14 -4.96 20.44 -3.61
CA GLU A 14 -5.41 21.09 -2.38
C GLU A 14 -6.53 20.27 -1.71
N GLU A 15 -7.54 19.86 -2.49
CA GLU A 15 -8.61 18.96 -2.06
C GLU A 15 -8.06 17.63 -1.54
N ALA A 16 -7.11 17.03 -2.28
CA ALA A 16 -6.51 15.76 -1.88
C ALA A 16 -5.76 15.89 -0.55
N MET A 17 -5.02 16.98 -0.36
CA MET A 17 -4.27 17.26 0.86
C MET A 17 -5.20 17.49 2.06
N GLU A 18 -6.22 18.34 1.90
CA GLU A 18 -7.20 18.62 2.96
C GLU A 18 -7.96 17.35 3.35
N LYS A 19 -8.43 16.59 2.36
CA LYS A 19 -9.16 15.34 2.60
C LYS A 19 -8.27 14.30 3.29
N THR A 20 -7.00 14.23 2.93
CA THR A 20 -6.03 13.35 3.59
C THR A 20 -5.85 13.72 5.05
N LYS A 21 -5.62 14.99 5.39
CA LYS A 21 -5.48 15.44 6.78
C LYS A 21 -6.69 15.07 7.63
N LYS A 22 -7.90 15.42 7.17
CA LYS A 22 -9.15 15.12 7.89
C LYS A 22 -9.32 13.62 8.14
N ASN A 23 -8.98 12.79 7.16
CA ASN A 23 -9.11 11.33 7.29
C ASN A 23 -8.02 10.74 8.19
N LEU A 24 -6.80 11.27 8.17
CA LEU A 24 -5.73 10.85 9.09
C LEU A 24 -6.14 11.09 10.54
N ASP A 25 -6.56 12.32 10.86
CA ASP A 25 -7.00 12.68 12.21
C ASP A 25 -8.18 11.81 12.65
N TRP A 26 -9.15 11.60 11.78
CA TRP A 26 -10.29 10.73 12.06
C TRP A 26 -9.83 9.29 12.32
N CYS A 27 -8.93 8.74 11.51
CA CYS A 27 -8.42 7.38 11.65
C CYS A 27 -7.68 7.17 12.96
N MET A 28 -6.80 8.09 13.34
CA MET A 28 -6.06 8.04 14.60
C MET A 28 -7.01 8.11 15.80
N ASN A 29 -8.00 9.01 15.76
CA ASN A 29 -8.97 9.17 16.84
C ASN A 29 -9.95 7.99 17.00
N HIS A 30 -10.18 7.20 15.94
CA HIS A 30 -11.14 6.09 15.95
C HIS A 30 -10.47 4.71 15.92
N GLY A 31 -9.16 4.64 16.17
CA GLY A 31 -8.40 3.39 16.25
C GLY A 31 -8.47 2.56 14.96
N VAL A 32 -8.38 3.21 13.79
CA VAL A 32 -8.29 2.51 12.51
C VAL A 32 -6.90 1.87 12.41
N ASP A 33 -6.83 0.58 12.11
CA ASP A 33 -5.55 -0.13 12.02
C ASP A 33 -4.82 0.19 10.71
N VAL A 34 -5.56 0.33 9.60
CA VAL A 34 -5.00 0.64 8.27
C VAL A 34 -5.88 1.63 7.52
N LEU A 35 -5.30 2.74 7.10
CA LEU A 35 -5.89 3.64 6.10
C LEU A 35 -5.21 3.41 4.75
N ASP A 36 -6.00 2.99 3.76
CA ASP A 36 -5.60 2.83 2.37
C ASP A 36 -5.87 4.13 1.60
N ILE A 37 -4.81 4.81 1.18
CA ILE A 37 -4.89 6.06 0.41
C ILE A 37 -4.65 5.76 -1.07
N ASN A 38 -5.71 5.79 -1.87
CA ASN A 38 -5.65 5.64 -3.32
C ASN A 38 -5.47 7.02 -3.98
N HIS A 39 -4.23 7.32 -4.38
CA HIS A 39 -3.87 8.54 -5.11
C HIS A 39 -3.70 8.31 -6.62
N GLY A 40 -3.92 7.09 -7.10
CA GLY A 40 -3.70 6.70 -8.49
C GLY A 40 -2.23 6.57 -8.88
N LYS A 41 -1.99 5.89 -10.02
CA LYS A 41 -0.64 5.50 -10.47
C LYS A 41 0.16 6.63 -11.13
N GLY A 42 -0.53 7.63 -11.69
CA GLY A 42 0.14 8.78 -12.34
C GLY A 42 0.24 8.77 -13.86
N HIS A 43 -0.34 7.79 -14.54
CA HIS A 43 -0.19 7.68 -16.00
C HIS A 43 -0.90 8.78 -16.81
N HIS A 44 -1.75 9.60 -16.18
CA HIS A 44 -2.56 10.62 -16.86
C HIS A 44 -2.13 12.08 -16.59
N SER A 45 -1.01 12.31 -15.91
CA SER A 45 -0.42 13.64 -15.89
C SER A 45 0.27 13.88 -17.23
N ASP A 46 -0.07 14.96 -17.95
CA ASP A 46 0.53 15.36 -19.23
C ASP A 46 2.07 15.51 -19.22
N ARG A 47 2.71 15.41 -18.05
CA ARG A 47 4.17 15.49 -17.86
C ARG A 47 4.82 14.24 -17.25
N GLY A 48 4.09 13.12 -17.13
CA GLY A 48 4.63 11.86 -16.60
C GLY A 48 4.90 11.81 -15.09
N PHE A 49 4.43 12.78 -14.31
CA PHE A 49 4.55 12.82 -12.84
C PHE A 49 3.17 12.92 -12.16
N SER A 50 2.81 11.91 -11.35
CA SER A 50 1.65 12.01 -10.46
C SER A 50 1.93 13.01 -9.35
N VAL A 51 1.41 14.22 -9.49
CA VAL A 51 1.61 15.28 -8.50
C VAL A 51 0.97 14.89 -7.16
N ILE A 52 -0.19 14.24 -7.17
CA ILE A 52 -0.89 13.81 -5.95
C ILE A 52 -0.10 12.72 -5.21
N LYS A 53 0.38 11.68 -5.91
CA LYS A 53 1.21 10.62 -5.28
C LYS A 53 2.42 11.21 -4.56
N ILE A 54 3.13 12.12 -5.22
CA ILE A 54 4.34 12.74 -4.68
C ILE A 54 4.00 13.59 -3.46
N GLU A 55 2.99 14.46 -3.58
CA GLU A 55 2.65 15.40 -2.51
C GLU A 55 2.10 14.69 -1.28
N ILE A 56 1.23 13.69 -1.48
CA ILE A 56 0.71 12.86 -0.38
C ILE A 56 1.83 12.09 0.31
N ARG A 57 2.73 11.42 -0.43
CA ARG A 57 3.85 10.68 0.17
C ARG A 57 4.81 11.61 0.92
N LYS A 58 5.04 12.82 0.41
CA LYS A 58 5.86 13.85 1.06
C LYS A 58 5.20 14.30 2.37
N MET A 59 3.92 14.64 2.32
CA MET A 59 3.11 15.03 3.48
C MET A 59 3.13 13.95 4.57
N LEU A 60 2.83 12.69 4.22
CA LEU A 60 2.85 11.58 5.16
C LEU A 60 4.22 11.32 5.81
N ARG A 61 5.32 11.61 5.11
CA ARG A 61 6.67 11.49 5.69
C ARG A 61 6.99 12.59 6.71
N GLN A 62 6.42 13.76 6.50
CA GLN A 62 6.64 14.96 7.31
C GLN A 62 5.64 15.07 8.48
N GLU A 63 4.58 14.27 8.46
CA GLU A 63 3.54 14.25 9.48
C GLU A 63 4.03 13.54 10.76
N GLU A 64 4.44 14.32 11.76
CA GLU A 64 4.96 13.80 13.03
C GLU A 64 3.88 13.09 13.86
N SER A 65 2.62 13.56 13.76
CA SER A 65 1.47 12.98 14.46
C SER A 65 1.30 11.49 14.18
N LEU A 66 1.69 11.01 12.98
CA LEU A 66 1.68 9.59 12.67
C LEU A 66 2.62 8.80 13.58
N LYS A 67 3.85 9.28 13.79
CA LYS A 67 4.82 8.59 14.65
C LYS A 67 4.39 8.63 16.11
N GLU A 68 3.88 9.77 16.57
CA GLU A 68 3.40 9.97 17.93
C GLU A 68 2.23 9.05 18.27
N ASN A 69 1.32 8.83 17.31
CA ASN A 69 0.18 7.93 17.45
C ASN A 69 0.50 6.47 17.06
N GLY A 70 1.77 6.13 16.82
CA GLY A 70 2.21 4.76 16.57
C GLY A 70 1.85 4.22 15.18
N TYR A 71 1.73 5.06 14.17
CA TYR A 71 1.49 4.70 12.77
C TYR A 71 2.78 4.72 11.93
N LYS A 72 2.77 3.92 10.87
CA LYS A 72 3.84 3.81 9.87
C LYS A 72 3.27 3.96 8.46
N VAL A 73 4.05 4.59 7.59
CA VAL A 73 3.72 4.71 6.17
C VAL A 73 4.29 3.51 5.43
N VAL A 74 3.45 2.79 4.69
CA VAL A 74 3.82 1.64 3.85
C VAL A 74 3.35 1.92 2.43
N TYR A 75 4.26 1.88 1.46
CA TYR A 75 3.87 2.05 0.06
C TYR A 75 3.16 0.81 -0.47
N GLY A 76 2.17 0.98 -1.34
CA GLY A 76 1.42 -0.13 -1.91
C GLY A 76 2.30 -1.11 -2.69
N GLU A 77 3.40 -0.64 -3.29
CA GLU A 77 4.40 -1.49 -3.93
C GLU A 77 5.34 -2.25 -2.97
N SER A 78 5.11 -2.16 -1.66
CA SER A 78 5.93 -2.84 -0.66
C SER A 78 5.70 -4.36 -0.66
N ASP A 79 6.75 -5.10 -0.35
CA ASP A 79 6.73 -6.55 -0.14
C ASP A 79 6.16 -6.99 1.23
N LEU A 80 5.69 -6.04 2.04
CA LEU A 80 5.09 -6.29 3.36
C LEU A 80 3.72 -6.97 3.24
N PRO A 81 3.37 -7.92 4.12
CA PRO A 81 2.10 -8.65 4.07
C PRO A 81 0.84 -7.78 3.94
N VAL A 82 0.82 -6.65 4.65
CA VAL A 82 -0.28 -5.68 4.62
C VAL A 82 -0.47 -5.04 3.23
N ALA A 83 0.60 -4.92 2.44
CA ALA A 83 0.63 -4.23 1.15
C ALA A 83 0.50 -5.16 -0.08
N LEU A 84 0.54 -6.49 0.09
CA LEU A 84 0.59 -7.44 -1.04
C LEU A 84 -0.64 -7.45 -1.98
N GLY A 85 -1.73 -6.82 -1.58
CA GLY A 85 -2.92 -6.61 -2.40
C GLY A 85 -2.94 -5.27 -3.15
N PHE A 86 -1.91 -4.44 -2.98
CA PHE A 86 -1.86 -3.07 -3.47
C PHE A 86 -0.80 -2.90 -4.54
N ASP A 87 -0.86 -1.76 -5.23
CA ASP A 87 0.13 -1.36 -6.20
C ASP A 87 0.61 0.06 -5.94
N GLU A 88 1.43 0.58 -6.85
CA GLU A 88 2.06 1.89 -6.72
C GLU A 88 1.08 3.09 -6.72
N GLY A 89 -0.21 2.86 -6.99
CA GLY A 89 -1.27 3.85 -6.88
C GLY A 89 -1.80 4.04 -5.46
N HIS A 90 -1.29 3.25 -4.52
CA HIS A 90 -1.72 3.24 -3.13
C HIS A 90 -0.58 3.60 -2.17
N THR A 91 -0.95 4.20 -1.05
CA THR A 91 -0.10 4.37 0.12
C THR A 91 -0.91 4.04 1.37
N LEU A 92 -0.40 3.14 2.19
CA LEU A 92 -1.04 2.69 3.42
C LEU A 92 -0.46 3.43 4.63
N VAL A 93 -1.32 3.82 5.56
CA VAL A 93 -0.94 4.27 6.91
C VAL A 93 -1.40 3.20 7.88
N VAL A 94 -0.44 2.55 8.54
CA VAL A 94 -0.61 1.28 9.25
C VAL A 94 -0.20 1.43 10.71
N ALA A 95 -1.05 1.01 11.64
CA ALA A 95 -0.72 0.96 13.06
C ALA A 95 0.48 0.03 13.31
N ALA A 96 1.40 0.43 14.17
CA ALA A 96 2.63 -0.31 14.45
C ALA A 96 2.32 -1.73 14.95
N GLY A 97 3.03 -2.71 14.39
CA GLY A 97 2.81 -4.13 14.65
C GLY A 97 1.88 -4.80 13.65
N LYS A 98 1.07 -4.03 12.90
CA LYS A 98 0.13 -4.56 11.89
C LYS A 98 0.75 -4.72 10.51
N GLU A 99 1.97 -4.27 10.27
CA GLU A 99 2.62 -4.33 8.96
C GLU A 99 2.87 -5.78 8.45
N LYS A 100 2.94 -6.75 9.37
CA LYS A 100 3.16 -8.17 9.05
C LYS A 100 1.85 -8.97 8.92
N GLU A 101 0.71 -8.35 9.18
CA GLU A 101 -0.59 -8.99 9.06
C GLU A 101 -1.14 -8.84 7.63
N TYR A 102 -1.86 -9.84 7.14
CA TYR A 102 -2.51 -9.79 5.83
C TYR A 102 -3.85 -9.05 5.93
N LEU A 103 -4.17 -8.21 4.93
CA LEU A 103 -5.48 -7.58 4.83
C LEU A 103 -6.57 -8.56 4.35
N GLY A 104 -7.80 -8.34 4.84
CA GLY A 104 -8.99 -9.12 4.51
C GLY A 104 -9.44 -10.11 5.59
N GLY A 105 -10.57 -10.78 5.37
CA GLY A 105 -11.06 -11.84 6.27
C GLY A 105 -10.17 -13.09 6.22
N LYS A 106 -10.34 -14.00 7.19
CA LYS A 106 -9.49 -15.19 7.40
C LYS A 106 -9.21 -15.99 6.12
N ARG A 107 -10.21 -16.18 5.26
CA ARG A 107 -10.09 -16.89 3.97
C ARG A 107 -9.22 -16.15 2.94
N GLN A 108 -9.28 -14.82 2.91
CA GLN A 108 -8.42 -13.99 2.05
C GLN A 108 -6.99 -13.95 2.60
N GLN A 109 -6.84 -13.90 3.92
CA GLN A 109 -5.54 -13.97 4.59
C GLN A 109 -4.84 -15.31 4.34
N GLU A 110 -5.55 -16.44 4.45
CA GLU A 110 -5.02 -17.78 4.15
C GLU A 110 -4.59 -17.90 2.68
N LYS A 111 -5.40 -17.40 1.74
CA LYS A 111 -5.05 -17.37 0.31
C LYS A 111 -3.83 -16.50 0.04
N ASN A 112 -3.74 -15.32 0.65
CA ASN A 112 -2.60 -14.43 0.51
C ASN A 112 -1.33 -15.06 1.13
N HIS A 113 -1.46 -15.70 2.30
CA HIS A 113 -0.36 -16.45 2.91
C HIS A 113 0.14 -17.58 2.00
N GLN A 114 -0.76 -18.33 1.36
CA GLN A 114 -0.39 -19.35 0.39
C GLN A 114 0.26 -18.79 -0.89
N LEU A 115 -0.12 -17.57 -1.32
CA LEU A 115 0.40 -16.94 -2.54
C LEU A 115 1.74 -16.23 -2.35
N TYR A 116 2.00 -15.74 -1.13
CA TYR A 116 3.10 -14.84 -0.81
C TYR A 116 4.02 -15.33 0.31
N SER A 117 3.82 -16.56 0.83
CA SER A 117 4.80 -17.21 1.69
C SER A 117 6.16 -17.31 1.00
N ASP A 118 7.22 -17.42 1.80
CA ASP A 118 8.58 -17.62 1.30
C ASP A 118 8.68 -18.85 0.39
N GLU A 119 7.87 -19.87 0.67
CA GLU A 119 7.74 -21.08 -0.14
C GLU A 119 7.09 -20.77 -1.51
N ALA A 120 6.05 -19.95 -1.54
CA ALA A 120 5.43 -19.48 -2.78
C ALA A 120 6.36 -18.57 -3.60
N ARG A 121 7.13 -17.69 -2.94
CA ARG A 121 8.19 -16.89 -3.58
C ARG A 121 9.28 -17.76 -4.19
N LYS A 122 9.76 -18.77 -3.45
CA LYS A 122 10.77 -19.74 -3.92
C LYS A 122 10.26 -20.55 -5.10
N ASN A 123 9.00 -20.99 -5.05
CA ASN A 123 8.35 -21.72 -6.14
C ASN A 123 8.18 -20.85 -7.39
N ARG A 124 7.82 -19.57 -7.25
CA ARG A 124 7.70 -18.63 -8.38
C ARG A 124 9.07 -18.34 -9.02
N LYS A 125 10.13 -18.20 -8.21
CA LYS A 125 11.52 -18.03 -8.69
C LYS A 125 12.02 -19.29 -9.42
N ASN A 126 11.77 -20.47 -8.86
CA ASN A 126 12.12 -21.75 -9.47
C ASN A 126 11.38 -21.97 -10.80
N TYR A 127 10.09 -21.64 -10.86
CA TYR A 127 9.31 -21.77 -12.09
C TYR A 127 9.82 -20.85 -13.22
N LYS A 128 10.17 -19.59 -12.90
CA LYS A 128 10.80 -18.67 -13.85
C LYS A 128 12.16 -19.21 -14.35
N ALA A 129 12.99 -19.73 -13.45
CA ALA A 129 14.29 -20.32 -13.79
C ALA A 129 14.13 -21.56 -14.71
N GLN A 130 13.17 -22.45 -14.40
CA GLN A 130 12.86 -23.62 -15.24
C GLN A 130 12.38 -23.24 -16.64
N LYS A 131 11.52 -22.22 -16.77
CA LYS A 131 11.07 -21.71 -18.09
C LYS A 131 12.22 -21.08 -18.89
N ALA A 132 13.11 -20.33 -18.23
CA ALA A 132 14.28 -19.75 -18.88
C ALA A 132 15.25 -20.83 -19.38
N ALA A 133 15.49 -21.88 -18.59
CA ALA A 133 16.33 -23.01 -18.97
C ALA A 133 15.75 -23.80 -20.16
N LYS A 134 14.42 -24.00 -20.20
CA LYS A 134 13.74 -24.63 -21.35
C LYS A 134 13.84 -23.81 -22.64
N ARG A 135 13.88 -22.47 -22.53
CA ARG A 135 14.06 -21.57 -23.68
C ARG A 135 15.48 -21.57 -24.24
N LYS A 136 16.51 -21.72 -23.39
CA LYS A 136 17.93 -21.82 -23.80
C LYS A 136 18.30 -23.15 -24.46
N LYS A 137 17.45 -24.18 -24.34
CA LYS A 137 17.64 -25.51 -24.94
C LYS A 137 16.96 -25.66 -26.31
N ARG A 138 16.27 -24.64 -26.80
CA ARG A 138 15.78 -24.55 -28.19
C ARG A 138 16.69 -23.61 -28.95
#